data_AF-A0A819D066-F1
#
_entry.id   AF-A0A819D066-F1
#
_cell.length_a   1.000
_cell.length_b   1.000
_cell.length_c   1.000
_cell.angle_alpha   90.00
_cell.angle_beta   90.00
_cell.angle_gamma   90.00
#
_symmetry.space_group_name_H-M   'P 1'
#
loop_
_entity.id
_entity.type
_entity.pdbx_description
1 polymer ?
#
loop_
_entity_poly.entity_id
_entity_poly.type
_entity_poly.pdbx_seq_one_letter_code
_entity_poly.pdbx_strand_id
1 'polypeptide(L)'
;MSLLYISQQITIYLGLFLLITGVVGNGLLILTFSTVRTYRKTPCTFYFLIRSTDNIAFILINLISRIVSAGYGIDLTRTSVVWCKIRQYFVLTL
;
A
#
# COMPACT_ATOMS: atom_id res chain seq x y z
N MET A 1 25.44 15.08 -10.27
CA MET A 1 24.28 14.44 -9.61
C MET A 1 24.53 12.95 -9.54
N SER A 2 24.39 12.32 -8.37
CA SER A 2 24.62 10.88 -8.20
C SER A 2 23.36 10.08 -8.55
N LEU A 3 23.54 8.85 -9.05
CA LEU A 3 22.43 7.92 -9.33
C LEU A 3 21.56 7.65 -8.09
N LEU A 4 22.18 7.64 -6.91
CA LEU A 4 21.50 7.47 -5.63
C LEU A 4 20.51 8.60 -5.35
N TYR A 5 20.89 9.85 -5.65
CA TYR A 5 20.02 11.01 -5.45
C TYR A 5 18.78 10.94 -6.35
N ILE A 6 18.94 10.56 -7.62
CA ILE A 6 17.82 10.41 -8.54
C ILE A 6 16.87 9.29 -8.08
N SER A 7 17.44 8.14 -7.66
CA SER A 7 16.65 7.02 -7.14
C SER A 7 15.83 7.39 -5.90
N GLN A 8 16.42 8.17 -4.99
CA GLN A 8 15.77 8.68 -3.79
C GLN A 8 14.58 9.59 -4.16
N GLN A 9 14.79 10.56 -5.05
CA GLN A 9 13.73 11.48 -5.48
C GLN A 9 12.58 10.75 -6.17
N ILE A 10 12.88 9.79 -7.07
CA ILE A 10 11.86 8.96 -7.71
C ILE A 10 11.08 8.19 -6.65
N THR A 11 11.75 7.56 -5.68
CA THR A 11 11.08 6.78 -4.63
C THR A 11 10.13 7.64 -3.80
N ILE A 12 10.49 8.88 -3.50
CA ILE A 12 9.64 9.80 -2.73
C ILE A 12 8.46 10.27 -3.57
N TYR A 13 8.69 10.88 -4.74
CA TYR A 13 7.62 11.49 -5.53
C TYR A 13 6.69 10.45 -6.16
N LEU A 14 7.25 9.42 -6.79
CA LEU A 14 6.45 8.35 -7.36
C LEU A 14 5.78 7.52 -6.26
N GLY A 15 6.47 7.29 -5.15
CA GLY A 15 5.90 6.59 -4.00
C GLY A 15 4.70 7.32 -3.40
N LEU A 16 4.81 8.64 -3.19
CA LEU A 16 3.68 9.45 -2.71
C LEU A 16 2.52 9.46 -3.69
N PHE A 17 2.80 9.61 -4.99
CA PHE A 17 1.77 9.55 -6.03
C PHE A 17 1.02 8.22 -6.02
N LEU A 18 1.74 7.09 -5.96
CA LEU A 18 1.18 5.74 -5.88
C LEU A 18 0.39 5.51 -4.58
N LEU A 19 0.85 6.08 -3.47
CA LEU A 19 0.14 5.98 -2.19
C LEU A 19 -1.22 6.66 -2.28
N ILE A 20 -1.26 7.91 -2.77
CA ILE A 20 -2.50 8.69 -2.88
C ILE A 20 -3.47 8.01 -3.85
N THR A 21 -3.01 7.74 -5.07
CA THR A 21 -3.86 7.13 -6.11
C THR A 21 -4.33 5.73 -5.72
N GLY A 22 -3.46 4.92 -5.10
CA GLY A 22 -3.80 3.59 -4.62
C GLY A 22 -4.82 3.61 -3.48
N VAL A 23 -4.64 4.46 -2.46
CA VAL A 23 -5.61 4.56 -1.35
C VAL A 23 -6.96 5.09 -1.84
N VAL A 24 -6.96 6.14 -2.65
CA VAL A 24 -8.20 6.71 -3.21
C VAL A 24 -8.91 5.72 -4.12
N GLY A 25 -8.19 5.06 -5.03
CA GLY A 25 -8.79 4.10 -5.97
C GLY A 25 -9.42 2.89 -5.28
N ASN A 26 -8.70 2.26 -4.35
CA ASN A 26 -9.25 1.13 -3.59
C ASN A 26 -10.36 1.59 -2.63
N GLY A 27 -10.26 2.79 -2.05
CA GLY A 27 -11.31 3.37 -1.22
C GLY A 27 -12.62 3.57 -2.00
N LEU A 28 -12.54 4.13 -3.22
CA LEU A 28 -13.70 4.29 -4.10
C LEU A 28 -14.31 2.94 -4.52
N LEU A 29 -13.50 1.91 -4.75
CA LEU A 29 -13.99 0.55 -5.02
C LEU A 29 -14.79 -0.01 -3.84
N ILE A 30 -14.24 0.10 -2.63
CA ILE A 30 -14.93 -0.34 -1.40
C ILE A 30 -16.23 0.42 -1.21
N LEU A 31 -16.22 1.74 -1.38
CA LEU A 31 -17.42 2.59 -1.29
C LEU A 31 -18.47 2.21 -2.34
N THR A 32 -18.07 1.95 -3.58
CA THR A 32 -18.99 1.59 -4.66
C THR A 32 -19.67 0.26 -4.40
N PHE A 33 -18.90 -0.77 -4.05
CA PHE A 33 -19.45 -2.10 -3.74
C PHE A 33 -20.25 -2.11 -2.44
N SER A 34 -19.89 -1.25 -1.49
CA SER A 34 -20.66 -1.07 -0.25
C SER A 34 -21.94 -0.29 -0.48
N THR A 35 -22.00 0.68 -1.39
CA THR A 35 -23.18 1.54 -1.55
C THR A 35 -24.23 0.90 -2.46
N VAL A 36 -23.82 0.30 -3.58
CA VAL A 36 -24.75 -0.19 -4.59
C VAL A 36 -25.23 -1.61 -4.23
N ARG A 37 -26.51 -1.70 -3.82
CA ARG A 37 -27.14 -2.95 -3.38
C ARG A 37 -27.18 -4.05 -4.46
N THR A 38 -27.17 -3.65 -5.73
CA THR A 38 -27.17 -4.56 -6.89
C THR A 38 -25.91 -5.41 -6.98
N TYR A 39 -24.72 -4.84 -6.67
CA TYR A 39 -23.46 -5.57 -6.78
C TYR A 39 -23.28 -6.62 -5.66
N ARG A 40 -23.93 -6.44 -4.51
CA ARG A 40 -23.85 -7.39 -3.37
C ARG A 40 -24.48 -8.77 -3.64
N LYS A 41 -25.06 -8.99 -4.82
CA LYS A 41 -25.67 -10.27 -5.21
C LYS A 41 -24.68 -11.28 -5.77
N THR A 42 -23.45 -10.85 -6.08
CA THR A 42 -22.43 -11.74 -6.68
C THR A 42 -21.33 -12.07 -5.67
N PRO A 43 -20.87 -13.33 -5.61
CA PRO A 43 -19.76 -13.71 -4.75
C PRO A 43 -18.45 -12.99 -5.15
N CYS A 44 -18.31 -12.63 -6.42
CA CYS A 44 -17.17 -11.87 -6.95
C CYS A 44 -16.98 -10.53 -6.21
N THR A 45 -18.07 -9.84 -5.87
CA THR A 45 -17.99 -8.57 -5.13
C THR A 45 -17.35 -8.73 -3.75
N PHE A 46 -17.57 -9.85 -3.08
CA PHE A 46 -16.90 -10.15 -1.80
C PHE A 46 -15.40 -10.33 -1.98
N TYR A 47 -14.96 -11.07 -3.01
CA TYR A 47 -13.54 -11.21 -3.34
C TYR A 47 -12.89 -9.87 -3.69
N PHE A 48 -13.57 -9.01 -4.45
CA PHE A 48 -13.08 -7.67 -4.75
C PHE A 48 -12.95 -6.79 -3.52
N LEU A 49 -13.88 -6.88 -2.56
CA LEU A 49 -13.80 -6.16 -1.29
C LEU A 49 -12.60 -6.62 -0.45
N ILE A 50 -12.40 -7.94 -0.30
CA ILE A 50 -11.23 -8.49 0.39
C ILE A 50 -9.96 -8.02 -0.29
N ARG A 51 -9.86 -8.16 -1.61
CA ARG A 51 -8.66 -7.80 -2.37
C ARG A 51 -8.36 -6.30 -2.31
N SER A 52 -9.39 -5.45 -2.36
CA SER A 52 -9.21 -4.00 -2.23
C SER A 52 -8.75 -3.61 -0.83
N THR A 53 -9.25 -4.29 0.20
CA THR A 53 -8.85 -4.07 1.60
C THR A 53 -7.40 -4.52 1.84
N ASP A 54 -7.04 -5.70 1.36
CA ASP A 54 -5.68 -6.25 1.40
C ASP A 54 -4.69 -5.34 0.63
N ASN A 55 -5.09 -4.83 -0.53
CA ASN A 55 -4.26 -3.91 -1.31
C ASN A 55 -3.99 -2.58 -0.58
N ILE A 56 -4.98 -2.03 0.13
CA ILE A 56 -4.77 -0.84 0.97
C ILE A 56 -3.76 -1.15 2.08
N ALA A 57 -3.92 -2.28 2.79
CA ALA A 57 -3.01 -2.68 3.85
C ALA A 57 -1.57 -2.87 3.31
N PHE A 58 -1.43 -3.52 2.15
CA PHE A 58 -0.15 -3.70 1.47
C PHE A 58 0.51 -2.37 1.14
N ILE A 59 -0.22 -1.42 0.54
CA ILE A 59 0.30 -0.08 0.23
C ILE A 59 0.75 0.64 1.50
N LEU A 60 -0.07 0.66 2.54
CA LEU A 60 0.25 1.32 3.80
C LEU A 60 1.49 0.74 4.49
N ILE A 61 1.71 -0.57 4.39
CA ILE A 61 2.84 -1.20 5.09
C ILE A 61 4.10 -1.14 4.22
N ASN A 62 4.04 -1.63 2.99
CA ASN A 62 5.22 -1.78 2.15
C ASN A 62 5.69 -0.48 1.52
N LEU A 63 4.77 0.31 0.95
CA LEU A 63 5.13 1.53 0.24
C LEU A 63 5.63 2.59 1.22
N ILE A 64 4.94 2.76 2.37
CA ILE A 64 5.40 3.67 3.43
C ILE A 64 6.77 3.23 3.96
N SER A 65 6.97 1.94 4.24
CA SER A 65 8.29 1.44 4.68
C SER A 65 9.39 1.75 3.66
N ARG A 66 9.08 1.65 2.36
CA ARG A 66 10.04 1.94 1.29
C ARG A 66 10.32 3.43 1.16
N ILE A 67 9.30 4.28 1.25
CA ILE A 67 9.47 5.75 1.22
C ILE A 67 10.33 6.19 2.41
N VAL A 68 10.08 5.67 3.61
CA VAL A 68 10.80 6.10 4.82
C VAL A 68 12.24 5.57 4.83
N SER A 69 12.46 4.31 4.46
CA SER A 69 13.81 3.71 4.39
C SER A 69 14.63 4.28 3.23
N ALA A 70 14.17 4.18 1.99
CA ALA A 70 14.95 4.60 0.83
C ALA A 70 14.88 6.10 0.56
N GLY A 71 13.81 6.78 0.98
CA GLY A 71 13.63 8.22 0.81
C GLY A 71 14.25 9.06 1.93
N TYR A 72 14.16 8.60 3.18
CA TYR A 72 14.61 9.36 4.36
C TYR A 72 15.72 8.68 5.15
N GLY A 73 16.15 7.47 4.77
CA GLY A 73 17.22 6.73 5.45
C GLY A 73 16.80 6.12 6.79
N ILE A 74 15.50 6.02 7.08
CA ILE A 74 14.98 5.55 8.38
C ILE A 74 14.40 4.14 8.21
N ASP A 75 15.00 3.16 8.88
CA ASP A 75 14.55 1.77 8.83
C ASP A 75 13.54 1.45 9.95
N LEU A 76 12.24 1.51 9.65
CA LEU A 76 11.19 1.16 10.63
C LEU A 76 11.26 -0.29 11.13
N THR A 77 11.84 -1.19 10.34
CA THR A 77 12.04 -2.59 10.73
C THR A 77 13.06 -2.75 11.85
N ARG A 78 13.98 -1.78 11.99
CA ARG A 78 14.96 -1.75 13.09
C ARG A 78 14.41 -1.09 14.34
N THR A 79 13.46 -0.18 14.20
CA THR A 79 12.86 0.54 15.34
C THR A 79 11.71 -0.23 15.98
N SER A 80 10.97 -1.05 15.24
CA SER A 80 9.82 -1.81 15.76
C SER A 80 9.80 -3.26 15.29
N VAL A 81 9.79 -4.19 16.25
CA VAL A 81 9.63 -5.64 15.99
C VAL A 81 8.28 -5.94 15.37
N VAL A 82 7.23 -5.22 15.78
CA VAL A 82 5.87 -5.36 15.23
C VAL A 82 5.89 -4.99 13.74
N TRP A 83 6.50 -3.85 13.41
CA TRP A 83 6.60 -3.40 12.03
C TRP A 83 7.42 -4.34 11.14
N CYS A 84 8.50 -4.90 11.70
CA CYS A 84 9.33 -5.89 11.02
C CYS A 84 8.53 -7.15 10.63
N LYS A 85 7.78 -7.72 11.58
CA LYS A 85 6.96 -8.93 11.34
C LYS A 85 5.83 -8.68 10.35
N ILE A 86 5.10 -7.57 10.52
CA ILE A 86 4.00 -7.19 9.64
C ILE A 86 4.52 -7.00 8.20
N ARG A 87 5.64 -6.28 8.03
CA ARG A 87 6.24 -6.10 6.70
C ARG A 87 6.63 -7.44 6.06
N GLN A 88 7.28 -8.34 6.78
CA GLN A 88 7.63 -9.66 6.25
C GLN A 88 6.40 -10.45 5.79
N TYR A 89 5.32 -10.43 6.57
CA TYR A 89 4.06 -11.07 6.17
C TYR A 89 3.54 -10.52 4.84
N PHE A 90 3.44 -9.20 4.69
CA PHE A 90 2.90 -8.61 3.46
C PHE A 90 3.84 -8.70 2.25
N VAL A 91 5.15 -8.81 2.44
CA VAL A 91 6.10 -9.03 1.33
C VAL A 91 6.01 -10.47 0.81
N LEU A 92 5.86 -11.45 1.71
CA LEU A 92 5.95 -12.87 1.37
C LEU A 92 4.63 -13.47 0.87
N THR A 93 3.51 -12.79 1.09
CA THR A 93 2.15 -13.26 0.76
C THR A 93 1.69 -12.82 -0.64
N LEU A 94 2.53 -12.12 -1.41
CA LEU A 94 2.26 -11.72 -2.80
C LEU A 94 2.92 -12.68 -3.79
#